data_AF-A0A8X6XFJ3-F1
#
_entry.id   AF-A0A8X6XFJ3-F1
#
_cell.length_a   1.000
_cell.length_b   1.000
_cell.length_c   1.000
_cell.angle_alpha   90.00
_cell.angle_beta   90.00
_cell.angle_gamma   90.00
#
_symmetry.space_group_name_H-M   'P 1'
#
loop_
_entity.id
_entity.type
_entity.pdbx_description
1 polymer ?
#
loop_
_entity_poly.entity_id
_entity_poly.type
_entity_poly.pdbx_seq_one_letter_code
_entity_poly.pdbx_strand_id
1 'polypeptide(L)'
;MPYLDENGLIRLGGRLEFCNLSIDEKHPLILPQKSWLTTLIVRREQNKVMHGIRASTLAQVRSNYWIPKGRQLVKKVIRNCFICRKYLAKPIDQLTSPLPSDRINQTPAFSICNLDFAGPLYVNNFGEQQKSYIVLFTCGVTKHFTWNWCLV
;
A
#
# COMPACT_ATOMS: atom_id res chain seq x y z
N MET A 1 -25.78 -30.02 13.06
CA MET A 1 -24.97 -30.79 12.09
C MET A 1 -25.24 -30.23 10.69
N PRO A 2 -24.35 -30.42 9.69
CA PRO A 2 -24.67 -30.06 8.31
C PRO A 2 -25.94 -30.78 7.85
N TYR A 3 -26.79 -30.10 7.08
CA TYR A 3 -28.03 -30.65 6.55
C TYR A 3 -28.24 -30.20 5.09
N LEU A 4 -29.12 -30.90 4.37
CA LEU A 4 -29.52 -30.55 3.02
C LEU A 4 -30.76 -29.66 3.08
N ASP A 5 -30.73 -28.54 2.36
CA ASP A 5 -31.91 -27.69 2.19
C ASP A 5 -32.85 -28.21 1.10
N GLU A 6 -33.98 -27.51 0.91
CA GLU A 6 -35.00 -27.84 -0.09
C GLU A 6 -34.48 -27.84 -1.54
N ASN A 7 -33.37 -27.15 -1.79
CA ASN A 7 -32.70 -27.09 -3.09
C ASN A 7 -31.60 -28.14 -3.24
N GLY A 8 -31.44 -29.04 -2.26
CA GLY A 8 -30.39 -30.06 -2.24
C GLY A 8 -28.99 -29.50 -1.96
N LEU A 9 -28.89 -28.29 -1.38
CA LEU A 9 -27.60 -27.68 -1.03
C LEU A 9 -27.24 -27.98 0.42
N ILE A 10 -25.95 -28.21 0.68
CA ILE A 10 -25.45 -28.49 2.03
C ILE A 10 -25.27 -27.17 2.79
N ARG A 11 -25.96 -27.03 3.91
CA ARG A 11 -25.88 -25.90 4.83
C ARG A 11 -25.32 -26.29 6.18
N LEU A 12 -24.66 -25.34 6.83
CA LEU A 12 -24.18 -25.52 8.21
C LEU A 12 -25.34 -25.31 9.19
N GLY A 13 -25.77 -26.38 9.88
CA GLY A 13 -26.68 -26.24 11.02
C GLY A 13 -26.00 -25.50 12.18
N GLY A 14 -26.76 -24.66 12.89
CA GLY A 14 -26.23 -23.77 13.93
C GLY A 14 -27.24 -23.51 15.05
N ARG A 15 -26.85 -22.68 16.03
CA ARG A 15 -27.67 -22.32 17.20
C ARG A 15 -28.48 -21.04 17.03
N LEU A 16 -28.42 -20.42 15.84
CA LEU A 16 -29.04 -19.12 15.54
C LEU A 16 -30.45 -19.26 14.92
N GLU A 17 -31.09 -20.40 15.09
CA GLU A 17 -32.37 -20.74 14.46
C GLU A 17 -33.45 -19.69 14.73
N PHE A 18 -33.54 -19.19 15.97
CA PHE A 18 -34.52 -18.22 16.42
C PHE A 18 -34.09 -16.75 16.29
N CYS A 19 -32.90 -16.45 15.77
CA CYS A 19 -32.46 -15.06 15.59
C CYS A 19 -33.24 -14.37 14.46
N ASN A 20 -33.35 -13.04 14.48
CA ASN A 20 -33.93 -12.28 13.35
C ASN A 20 -32.85 -11.99 12.29
N LEU A 21 -32.29 -13.05 11.69
CA LEU A 21 -31.26 -12.99 10.65
C LEU A 21 -31.76 -13.70 9.39
N SER A 22 -31.11 -13.44 8.26
CA SER A 22 -31.40 -14.17 7.02
C SER A 22 -31.04 -15.65 7.14
N ILE A 23 -31.64 -16.50 6.29
CA ILE A 23 -31.36 -17.95 6.31
C ILE A 23 -29.87 -18.25 6.02
N ASP A 24 -29.24 -17.45 5.17
CA ASP A 24 -27.83 -17.60 4.80
C ASP A 24 -26.89 -17.21 5.95
N GLU A 25 -27.32 -16.30 6.84
CA GLU A 25 -26.57 -15.95 8.05
C GLU A 25 -26.74 -16.99 9.16
N LYS A 26 -27.95 -17.52 9.33
CA LYS A 26 -28.23 -18.57 10.32
C LYS A 26 -27.59 -19.89 9.96
N HIS A 27 -27.72 -20.26 8.69
CA HIS A 27 -27.37 -21.55 8.13
C HIS A 27 -26.57 -21.39 6.83
N PRO A 28 -25.32 -20.92 6.93
CA PRO A 28 -24.52 -20.59 5.76
C PRO A 28 -24.25 -21.81 4.89
N LEU A 29 -24.27 -21.57 3.57
CA LEU A 29 -23.98 -22.59 2.57
C LEU A 29 -22.53 -23.07 2.68
N ILE A 30 -22.35 -24.39 2.65
CA ILE A 30 -21.02 -25.00 2.68
C ILE A 30 -20.45 -24.98 1.26
N LEU A 31 -19.33 -24.29 1.07
CA LEU A 31 -18.67 -24.19 -0.24
C LEU A 31 -17.36 -24.99 -0.28
N PRO A 32 -17.09 -25.71 -1.39
CA PRO A 32 -15.85 -26.46 -1.55
C PRO A 32 -14.64 -25.53 -1.74
N GLN A 33 -13.67 -25.64 -0.84
CA GLN A 33 -12.49 -24.77 -0.82
C GLN A 33 -11.66 -24.73 -2.12
N LYS A 34 -11.66 -25.82 -2.90
CA LYS A 34 -10.88 -25.95 -4.14
C LYS A 34 -11.64 -25.50 -5.39
N SER A 35 -12.89 -25.09 -5.29
CA SER A 35 -13.68 -24.66 -6.44
C SER A 35 -13.29 -23.27 -6.92
N TRP A 36 -13.29 -23.09 -8.24
CA TRP A 36 -13.15 -21.78 -8.87
C TRP A 36 -14.27 -20.83 -8.44
N LEU A 37 -15.51 -21.31 -8.38
CA LEU A 37 -16.66 -20.52 -7.93
C LEU A 37 -16.45 -19.97 -6.53
N THR A 38 -15.98 -20.79 -5.59
CA THR A 38 -15.68 -20.36 -4.22
C THR A 38 -14.59 -19.30 -4.18
N THR A 39 -13.60 -19.38 -5.07
CA THR A 39 -12.55 -18.35 -5.21
C THR A 39 -13.14 -17.02 -5.70
N LEU A 40 -14.06 -17.06 -6.67
CA LEU A 40 -14.77 -15.86 -7.16
C LEU A 40 -15.67 -15.24 -6.08
N ILE A 41 -16.38 -16.06 -5.30
CA ILE A 41 -17.21 -15.60 -4.18
C ILE A 41 -16.34 -14.87 -3.14
N VAL A 42 -15.21 -15.46 -2.74
CA VAL A 42 -14.27 -14.80 -1.80
C VAL A 42 -13.76 -13.47 -2.37
N ARG A 43 -13.48 -13.39 -3.67
CA ARG A 43 -13.08 -12.14 -4.32
C ARG A 43 -14.20 -11.09 -4.32
N ARG A 44 -15.46 -11.50 -4.54
CA ARG A 44 -16.63 -10.63 -4.45
C ARG A 44 -16.79 -10.06 -3.03
N GLU A 45 -16.71 -10.92 -2.01
CA GLU A 45 -16.82 -10.49 -0.62
C GLU A 45 -15.64 -9.60 -0.19
N GLN A 46 -14.44 -9.83 -0.72
CA GLN A 46 -13.29 -8.95 -0.55
C GLN A 46 -13.53 -7.54 -1.12
N ASN A 47 -14.15 -7.45 -2.30
CA ASN A 47 -14.49 -6.17 -2.92
C ASN A 47 -15.55 -5.42 -2.13
N LYS A 48 -16.55 -6.13 -1.55
CA LYS A 48 -17.57 -5.51 -0.69
C LYS A 48 -16.97 -4.84 0.55
N VAL A 49 -15.93 -5.43 1.14
CA VAL A 49 -15.20 -4.83 2.27
C VAL A 49 -14.08 -3.89 1.82
N MET A 50 -14.12 -3.41 0.57
CA MET A 50 -13.19 -2.44 0.01
C MET A 50 -11.72 -2.84 0.20
N HIS A 51 -11.38 -4.11 -0.08
CA HIS A 51 -10.02 -4.63 0.07
C HIS A 51 -9.45 -4.52 1.51
N GLY A 52 -10.33 -4.53 2.52
CA GLY A 52 -9.95 -4.47 3.92
C GLY A 52 -9.05 -5.63 4.38
N ILE A 53 -8.72 -5.62 5.67
CA ILE A 53 -7.82 -6.61 6.26
C ILE A 53 -8.34 -8.04 6.12
N ARG A 54 -7.44 -9.03 6.16
CA ARG A 54 -7.82 -10.46 6.03
C ARG A 54 -8.95 -10.90 6.98
N ALA A 55 -8.99 -10.33 8.18
CA ALA A 55 -10.01 -10.63 9.16
C ALA A 55 -11.41 -10.13 8.74
N SER A 56 -11.51 -8.94 8.14
CA SER A 56 -12.78 -8.38 7.69
C SER A 56 -13.33 -9.17 6.50
N THR A 57 -12.48 -9.51 5.52
CA THR A 57 -12.90 -10.38 4.41
C THR A 57 -13.34 -11.75 4.91
N LEU A 58 -12.63 -12.34 5.89
CA LEU A 58 -13.03 -13.63 6.46
C LEU A 58 -14.36 -13.54 7.21
N ALA A 59 -14.61 -12.46 7.95
CA ALA A 59 -15.88 -12.23 8.62
C ALA A 59 -17.03 -12.07 7.62
N GLN A 60 -16.83 -11.27 6.57
CA GLN A 60 -17.79 -11.07 5.49
C GLN A 60 -18.12 -12.37 4.72
N VAL A 61 -17.11 -13.21 4.51
CA VAL A 61 -17.35 -14.53 3.91
C VAL A 61 -18.18 -15.40 4.87
N ARG A 62 -17.86 -15.39 6.16
CA ARG A 62 -18.53 -16.22 7.18
C ARG A 62 -19.96 -15.79 7.50
N SER A 63 -20.33 -14.54 7.24
CA SER A 63 -21.70 -14.10 7.42
C SER A 63 -22.66 -14.73 6.41
N ASN A 64 -22.18 -15.26 5.29
CA ASN A 64 -23.04 -15.84 4.23
C ASN A 64 -22.65 -17.27 3.84
N TYR A 65 -21.40 -17.68 4.08
CA TYR A 65 -20.83 -18.92 3.57
C TYR A 65 -19.92 -19.60 4.58
N TRP A 66 -19.95 -20.92 4.60
CA TRP A 66 -19.01 -21.73 5.34
C TRP A 66 -18.02 -22.44 4.41
N ILE A 67 -16.76 -22.03 4.44
CA ILE A 67 -15.71 -22.62 3.61
C ILE A 67 -14.76 -23.42 4.53
N PRO A 68 -14.64 -24.76 4.36
CA PRO A 68 -13.61 -25.54 5.04
C PRO A 68 -12.23 -24.95 4.73
N LYS A 69 -11.39 -24.75 5.77
CA LYS A 69 -10.09 -24.05 5.61
C LYS A 69 -10.21 -22.66 4.94
N GLY A 70 -11.35 -21.99 5.07
CA GLY A 70 -11.64 -20.70 4.41
C GLY A 70 -10.61 -19.61 4.67
N ARG A 71 -10.01 -19.57 5.86
CA ARG A 71 -8.89 -18.64 6.17
C ARG A 71 -7.71 -18.80 5.21
N GLN A 72 -7.38 -20.03 4.80
CA GLN A 72 -6.29 -20.28 3.84
C GLN A 72 -6.66 -19.77 2.45
N LEU A 73 -7.91 -19.99 2.03
CA LEU A 73 -8.42 -19.49 0.75
C LEU A 73 -8.43 -17.96 0.71
N VAL A 74 -8.98 -17.31 1.74
CA VAL A 74 -9.00 -15.85 1.86
C VAL A 74 -7.58 -15.28 1.81
N LYS A 75 -6.62 -15.88 2.55
CA LYS A 75 -5.20 -15.49 2.48
C LYS A 75 -4.65 -15.60 1.05
N LYS A 76 -4.96 -16.68 0.32
CA LYS A 76 -4.53 -16.89 -1.08
C LYS A 76 -5.12 -15.83 -2.01
N VAL A 77 -6.42 -15.54 -1.90
CA VAL A 77 -7.11 -14.55 -2.73
C VAL A 77 -6.55 -13.15 -2.49
N ILE A 78 -6.40 -12.74 -1.22
CA ILE A 78 -5.85 -11.42 -0.86
C ILE A 78 -4.41 -11.27 -1.34
N ARG A 79 -3.57 -12.31 -1.19
CA ARG A 79 -2.18 -12.29 -1.67
C ARG A 79 -2.09 -12.12 -3.19
N ASN A 80 -3.04 -12.67 -3.94
CA ASN A 80 -3.07 -12.59 -5.40
C ASN A 80 -3.80 -11.34 -5.93
N CYS A 81 -4.46 -10.58 -5.06
CA CYS A 81 -5.16 -9.34 -5.44
C CYS A 81 -4.14 -8.21 -5.67
N PHE A 82 -4.21 -7.56 -6.83
CA PHE A 82 -3.32 -6.43 -7.16
C PHE A 82 -3.49 -5.26 -6.19
N ILE A 83 -4.74 -4.88 -5.90
CA ILE A 83 -5.07 -3.74 -5.03
C ILE A 83 -4.53 -3.98 -3.62
N CYS A 84 -4.80 -5.14 -3.01
CA CYS A 84 -4.24 -5.47 -1.69
C CYS A 84 -2.73 -5.56 -1.69
N ARG A 85 -2.09 -6.10 -2.75
CA ARG A 85 -0.63 -6.12 -2.84
C ARG A 85 -0.04 -4.71 -2.86
N LYS A 86 -0.67 -3.78 -3.58
CA LYS A 86 -0.26 -2.37 -3.62
C LYS A 86 -0.37 -1.72 -2.24
N TYR A 87 -1.48 -1.89 -1.54
CA TYR A 87 -1.66 -1.33 -0.19
C TYR A 87 -0.77 -1.97 0.88
N LEU A 88 -0.42 -3.25 0.73
CA LEU A 88 0.46 -3.98 1.65
C LEU A 88 1.93 -3.92 1.24
N ALA A 89 2.27 -3.23 0.15
CA ALA A 89 3.65 -3.10 -0.31
C ALA A 89 4.46 -2.37 0.76
N LYS A 90 5.53 -3.02 1.23
CA LYS A 90 6.49 -2.37 2.10
C LYS A 90 7.38 -1.44 1.27
N PRO A 91 7.83 -0.30 1.82
CA PRO A 91 8.92 0.45 1.22
C PRO A 91 10.08 -0.49 0.95
N ILE A 92 10.74 -0.30 -0.19
CA ILE A 92 12.03 -0.95 -0.43
C ILE A 92 13.02 -0.26 0.51
N ASP A 93 13.78 -1.06 1.25
CA ASP A 93 14.91 -0.53 2.01
C ASP A 93 15.91 0.05 1.00
N GLN A 94 16.22 1.33 1.14
CA GLN A 94 17.20 1.97 0.28
C GLN A 94 18.57 1.37 0.60
N LEU A 95 19.11 0.60 -0.34
CA LEU A 95 20.50 0.17 -0.29
C LEU A 95 21.37 1.43 -0.35
N THR A 96 22.04 1.76 0.76
CA THR A 96 23.00 2.85 0.81
C THR A 96 24.27 2.43 0.08
N SER A 97 24.58 3.10 -1.02
CA SER A 97 25.88 2.99 -1.67
C SER A 97 26.98 3.47 -0.73
N PRO A 98 28.21 2.92 -0.79
CA PRO A 98 29.36 3.54 -0.15
C PRO A 98 29.46 5.01 -0.56
N LEU A 99 29.85 5.86 0.40
CA LEU A 99 30.09 7.27 0.14
C LEU A 99 31.27 7.41 -0.84
N PRO A 100 31.22 8.35 -1.80
CA PRO A 100 32.35 8.60 -2.68
C PRO A 100 33.58 9.05 -1.87
N SER A 101 34.78 8.72 -2.37
CA SER A 101 36.08 9.09 -1.77
C SER A 101 36.15 10.56 -1.39
N ASP A 102 35.56 11.40 -2.22
CA ASP A 102 35.57 12.86 -2.13
C ASP A 102 34.80 13.37 -0.91
N ARG A 103 33.88 12.56 -0.35
CA ARG A 103 33.17 12.85 0.91
C ARG A 103 33.89 12.38 2.17
N ILE A 104 34.91 11.52 2.02
CA ILE A 104 35.58 10.87 3.15
C ILE A 104 37.01 11.39 3.32
N ASN A 105 37.71 11.61 2.22
CA ASN A 105 39.11 12.01 2.23
C ASN A 105 39.26 13.49 2.62
N GLN A 106 40.18 13.76 3.54
CA GLN A 106 40.58 15.12 3.87
C GLN A 106 41.37 15.69 2.69
N THR A 107 40.82 16.72 2.05
CA THR A 107 41.49 17.49 0.99
C THR A 107 41.46 18.97 1.37
N PRO A 108 42.25 19.85 0.73
CA PRO A 108 42.22 21.29 1.02
C PRO A 108 40.83 21.90 0.76
N ALA A 109 40.50 23.03 1.41
CA ALA A 109 39.24 23.72 1.17
C ALA A 109 39.10 24.13 -0.32
N PHE A 110 37.88 24.04 -0.85
CA PHE A 110 37.52 24.32 -2.25
C PHE A 110 38.14 23.38 -3.30
N SER A 111 38.75 22.26 -2.90
CA SER A 111 39.17 21.20 -3.83
C SER A 111 38.00 20.51 -4.54
N ILE A 112 36.86 20.42 -3.84
CA ILE A 112 35.62 19.81 -4.30
C ILE A 112 34.51 20.83 -4.03
N CYS A 113 33.86 21.32 -5.09
CA CYS A 113 32.76 22.28 -5.00
C CYS A 113 31.51 21.70 -5.64
N ASN A 114 30.36 21.85 -4.99
CA ASN A 114 29.07 21.52 -5.55
C ASN A 114 28.31 22.81 -5.88
N LEU A 115 27.57 22.75 -6.98
CA LEU A 115 26.70 23.80 -7.48
C LEU A 115 25.26 23.32 -7.34
N ASP A 116 24.41 24.10 -6.69
CA ASP A 116 22.97 23.84 -6.62
C ASP A 116 22.17 25.09 -6.97
N PHE A 117 20.95 24.90 -7.45
CA PHE A 117 20.05 25.98 -7.84
C PHE A 117 18.78 25.91 -7.01
N ALA A 118 18.41 27.02 -6.38
CA ALA A 118 17.11 27.18 -5.75
C ALA A 118 16.25 28.16 -6.54
N GLY A 119 15.04 27.75 -6.93
CA GLY A 119 14.09 28.61 -7.62
C GLY A 119 12.94 27.86 -8.29
N PRO A 120 12.14 28.54 -9.11
CA PRO A 120 12.23 29.97 -9.43
C PRO A 120 11.69 30.87 -8.31
N LEU A 121 12.36 32.02 -8.11
CA LEU A 121 11.88 33.11 -7.27
C LEU A 121 11.53 34.29 -8.18
N TYR A 122 10.49 35.05 -7.82
CA TYR A 122 10.14 36.29 -8.50
C TYR A 122 10.64 37.45 -7.66
N VAL A 123 11.57 38.22 -8.21
CA VAL A 123 12.25 39.32 -7.52
C VAL A 123 11.86 40.61 -8.21
N ASN A 124 11.51 41.61 -7.41
CA ASN A 124 11.21 42.92 -7.94
C ASN A 124 12.50 43.64 -8.31
N ASN A 125 12.73 43.87 -9.59
CA ASN A 125 13.86 44.64 -10.11
C ASN A 125 13.32 45.92 -10.76
N PHE A 126 13.49 47.06 -10.08
CA PHE A 126 12.99 48.37 -10.53
C PHE A 126 11.49 48.42 -10.91
N GLY A 127 10.64 47.65 -10.22
CA GLY A 127 9.19 47.64 -10.46
C GLY A 127 8.72 46.52 -11.39
N GLU A 128 9.63 45.82 -12.06
CA GLU A 128 9.31 44.64 -12.86
C GLU A 128 9.62 43.35 -12.09
N GLN A 129 8.67 42.42 -12.12
CA GLN A 129 8.86 41.08 -11.55
C GLN A 129 9.73 40.24 -12.49
N GLN A 130 10.98 40.04 -12.11
CA GLN A 130 11.92 39.20 -12.83
C GLN A 130 11.99 37.82 -12.19
N LYS A 131 11.98 36.78 -13.04
CA LYS A 131 12.25 35.41 -12.60
C LYS A 131 13.75 35.29 -12.34
N SER A 132 14.13 34.83 -11.16
CA SER A 132 15.52 34.66 -10.75
C SER A 132 15.73 33.34 -10.04
N TYR A 133 16.99 32.90 -10.00
CA TYR A 133 17.41 31.70 -9.30
C TYR A 133 18.55 32.04 -8.35
N ILE A 134 18.57 31.40 -7.19
CA ILE A 134 19.69 31.46 -6.27
C ILE A 134 20.66 30.36 -6.66
N VAL A 135 21.93 30.73 -6.85
CA VAL A 135 23.01 29.78 -7.10
C VAL A 135 23.77 29.56 -5.80
N LEU A 136 23.81 28.32 -5.36
CA LEU A 136 24.49 27.88 -4.15
C LEU A 136 25.80 27.21 -4.53
N PHE A 137 26.91 27.78 -4.07
CA PHE A 137 28.23 27.17 -4.15
C PHE A 137 28.57 26.58 -2.78
N THR A 138 28.83 25.28 -2.72
CA THR A 138 29.18 24.59 -1.46
C THR A 138 30.51 23.87 -1.59
N CYS A 139 31.38 24.06 -0.60
CA CYS A 139 32.60 23.28 -0.49
C CYS A 139 32.26 21.88 0.04
N GLY A 140 32.51 20.83 -0.73
CA GLY A 140 32.27 19.43 -0.35
C GLY A 140 33.13 18.95 0.82
N VAL A 141 34.25 19.63 1.07
CA VAL A 141 35.23 19.30 2.13
C VAL A 141 34.84 19.89 3.48
N THR A 142 34.63 21.21 3.53
CA THR A 142 34.33 21.93 4.78
C THR A 142 32.85 22.03 5.05
N LYS A 143 31.99 21.70 4.07
CA LYS A 143 30.54 21.94 4.08
C LYS A 143 30.18 23.41 4.28
N HIS A 144 31.12 24.33 4.00
CA HIS A 144 30.87 25.76 3.98
C HIS A 144 30.13 26.14 2.69
N PHE A 145 29.21 27.10 2.78
CA PHE A 145 28.39 27.52 1.66
C PHE A 145 28.51 29.04 1.44
N THR A 146 28.54 29.41 0.17
CA THR A 146 28.51 30.79 -0.32
C THR A 146 27.41 30.88 -1.37
N TRP A 147 26.56 31.89 -1.28
CA TRP A 147 25.48 32.12 -2.24
C TRP A 147 25.75 33.38 -3.04
N ASN A 148 25.38 33.35 -4.33
CA ASN A 148 25.42 34.54 -5.17
C ASN A 148 24.11 34.66 -5.95
N TRP A 149 23.70 35.90 -6.22
CA TRP A 149 22.49 36.16 -6.99
C TRP A 149 22.80 36.02 -8.48
N CYS A 150 22.13 35.08 -9.16
CA CYS A 150 22.11 35.04 -10.63
C CYS A 150 20.76 35.55 -11.11
N LEU A 151 20.78 36.73 -11.72
CA LEU A 151 19.68 37.19 -12.57
C LEU A 151 19.84 36.47 -13.91
N VAL A 152 18.90 35.58 -14.24
CA VAL A 152 18.80 34.93 -15.57
C VAL A 152 17.46 35.30 -16.17
#